data_AF-A0A4Y7U5M9-F1
#
_entry.id   AF-A0A4Y7U5M9-F1
#
_cell.length_a   1.000
_cell.length_b   1.000
_cell.length_c   1.000
_cell.angle_alpha   90.00
_cell.angle_beta   90.00
_cell.angle_gamma   90.00
#
_symmetry.space_group_name_H-M   'P 1'
#
loop_
_entity.id
_entity.type
_entity.pdbx_description
1 polymer ?
#
loop_
_entity_poly.entity_id
_entity_poly.type
_entity_poly.pdbx_seq_one_letter_code
_entity_poly.pdbx_strand_id
1 'polypeptide(L)'
;IDTKSGKTDLMFTQMTNNIKPKPTEGHLPQNKNEVLLNEKLKSEGFKVGDEIKLSEGDQSFEISGFADNIMFSHTSMAYVNKNGMDTLKGHHISVIAYDNLNDHQKNEINDVDNVKVISQDDMLNAIPS
;
A
#
# COMPACT_ATOMS: atom_id res chain seq x y z
N ILE A 1 -3.84 10.37 -5.57
CA ILE A 1 -3.20 11.56 -4.95
C ILE A 1 -2.76 12.54 -6.03
N ASP A 2 -2.70 13.83 -5.73
CA ASP A 2 -2.23 14.84 -6.67
C ASP A 2 -0.70 14.90 -6.68
N THR A 3 -0.09 14.84 -7.87
CA THR A 3 1.34 14.92 -8.11
C THR A 3 1.65 16.04 -9.11
N LYS A 4 2.93 16.33 -9.37
CA LYS A 4 3.32 17.33 -10.38
C LYS A 4 2.89 16.94 -11.78
N SER A 5 2.91 15.64 -12.09
CA SER A 5 2.55 15.08 -13.39
C SER A 5 1.04 14.86 -13.57
N GLY A 6 0.22 15.10 -12.54
CA GLY A 6 -1.24 14.93 -12.58
C GLY A 6 -1.77 14.14 -11.40
N LYS A 7 -2.80 13.31 -11.60
CA LYS A 7 -3.30 12.39 -10.58
C LYS A 7 -2.64 11.03 -10.74
N THR A 8 -2.20 10.44 -9.63
CA THR A 8 -1.72 9.06 -9.60
C THR A 8 -2.53 8.22 -8.62
N ASP A 9 -2.76 6.97 -8.99
CA ASP A 9 -3.43 5.99 -8.13
C ASP A 9 -2.41 5.30 -7.22
N LEU A 10 -2.82 5.06 -5.97
CA LEU A 10 -2.03 4.31 -4.99
C LEU A 10 -2.83 3.12 -4.52
N MET A 11 -2.17 1.97 -4.43
CA MET A 11 -2.72 0.80 -3.77
C MET A 11 -2.25 0.75 -2.32
N PHE A 12 -3.20 0.78 -1.40
CA PHE A 12 -2.91 0.68 0.03
C PHE A 12 -2.90 -0.78 0.50
N THR A 13 -1.95 -1.08 1.38
CA THR A 13 -1.87 -2.33 2.12
C THR A 13 -1.28 -2.10 3.51
N GLN A 14 -1.61 -2.98 4.45
CA GLN A 14 -1.02 -3.00 5.77
C GLN A 14 0.29 -3.80 5.81
N MET A 15 1.22 -3.38 6.66
CA MET A 15 2.35 -4.21 7.06
C MET A 15 1.89 -5.39 7.93
N THR A 16 2.49 -6.56 7.74
CA THR A 16 2.30 -7.76 8.58
C THR A 16 3.63 -8.20 9.18
N ASN A 17 3.74 -9.36 9.83
CA ASN A 17 5.04 -9.83 10.32
C ASN A 17 5.99 -10.18 9.18
N ASN A 18 5.47 -10.77 8.11
CA ASN A 18 6.26 -11.25 6.98
C ASN A 18 6.32 -10.20 5.85
N ILE A 19 5.40 -9.25 5.81
CA ILE A 19 5.35 -8.19 4.80
C ILE A 19 5.74 -6.86 5.47
N LYS A 20 7.05 -6.63 5.57
CA LYS A 20 7.64 -5.38 6.07
C LYS A 20 8.69 -4.88 5.08
N PRO A 21 8.36 -3.88 4.24
CA PRO A 21 9.37 -3.27 3.39
C PRO A 21 10.47 -2.63 4.23
N LYS A 22 11.69 -2.60 3.69
CA LYS A 22 12.80 -1.87 4.31
C LYS A 22 12.81 -0.44 3.78
N PRO A 23 12.65 0.58 4.63
CA PRO A 23 12.75 1.96 4.19
C PRO A 23 14.15 2.26 3.61
N THR A 24 14.20 2.91 2.46
CA THR A 24 15.41 3.52 1.91
C THR A 24 15.65 4.91 2.51
N GLU A 25 14.58 5.57 2.96
CA GLU A 25 14.61 6.84 3.69
C GLU A 25 13.46 6.89 4.71
N GLY A 26 13.67 7.60 5.83
CA GLY A 26 12.67 7.73 6.90
C GLY A 26 12.48 6.43 7.69
N HIS A 27 11.24 6.12 8.06
CA HIS A 27 10.92 4.95 8.86
C HIS A 27 9.59 4.30 8.44
N LEU A 28 9.40 3.07 8.91
CA LEU A 28 8.11 2.38 8.79
C LEU A 28 7.02 3.17 9.55
N PRO A 29 5.76 3.18 9.06
CA PRO A 29 4.65 3.84 9.71
C PRO A 29 4.45 3.33 11.14
N GLN A 30 4.59 4.21 12.11
CA GLN A 30 4.38 3.94 13.53
C GLN A 30 2.98 4.38 13.96
N ASN A 31 2.46 5.45 13.35
CA ASN A 31 1.15 6.02 13.66
C ASN A 31 0.11 5.70 12.59
N LYS A 32 -1.18 5.78 12.95
CA LYS A 32 -2.31 5.48 12.05
C LYS A 32 -2.45 6.44 10.85
N ASN A 33 -1.81 7.61 10.91
CA ASN A 33 -1.85 8.63 9.88
C ASN A 33 -0.49 8.75 9.16
N GLU A 34 0.36 7.73 9.26
CA GLU A 34 1.64 7.68 8.55
C GLU A 34 1.59 6.70 7.39
N VAL A 35 2.35 7.01 6.34
CA VAL A 35 2.45 6.17 5.14
C VAL A 35 3.88 6.07 4.64
N LEU A 36 4.25 4.86 4.22
CA LEU A 36 5.49 4.60 3.49
C LEU A 36 5.17 4.51 1.99
N LEU A 37 5.85 5.31 1.18
CA LEU A 37 5.58 5.44 -0.25
C LEU A 37 6.68 4.83 -1.12
N ASN A 38 6.34 4.53 -2.36
CA ASN A 38 7.34 4.10 -3.34
C ASN A 38 8.34 5.24 -3.61
N GLU A 39 9.63 4.92 -3.64
CA GLU A 39 10.71 5.89 -3.85
C GLU A 39 10.58 6.68 -5.17
N LYS A 40 9.94 6.10 -6.20
CA LYS A 40 9.64 6.79 -7.46
C LYS A 40 8.84 8.08 -7.26
N LEU A 41 8.03 8.19 -6.21
CA LEU A 41 7.25 9.39 -5.93
C LEU A 41 8.13 10.58 -5.50
N LYS A 42 9.40 10.37 -5.15
CA LYS A 42 10.34 11.48 -4.91
C LYS A 42 10.60 12.31 -6.16
N SER A 43 10.57 11.71 -7.36
CA SER A 43 10.73 12.47 -8.61
C SER A 43 9.55 13.41 -8.87
N GLU A 44 8.38 13.08 -8.34
CA GLU A 44 7.18 13.91 -8.32
C GLU A 44 7.25 15.04 -7.28
N GLY A 45 8.31 15.08 -6.45
CA GLY A 45 8.60 16.14 -5.49
C GLY A 45 8.17 15.89 -4.06
N PHE A 46 7.64 14.71 -3.75
CA PHE A 46 7.30 14.32 -2.38
C PHE A 46 8.54 14.09 -1.53
N LYS A 47 8.42 14.42 -0.24
CA LYS A 47 9.47 14.28 0.78
C LYS A 47 8.90 13.69 2.07
N VAL A 48 9.79 13.17 2.91
CA VAL A 48 9.43 12.75 4.26
C VAL A 48 8.91 13.97 5.04
N GLY A 49 7.78 13.80 5.72
CA GLY A 49 7.07 14.86 6.43
C GLY A 49 6.04 15.63 5.59
N ASP A 50 5.96 15.42 4.27
CA ASP A 50 4.85 15.98 3.49
C ASP A 50 3.54 15.23 3.80
N GLU A 51 2.40 15.91 3.67
CA GLU A 51 1.09 15.27 3.73
C GLU A 51 0.56 14.92 2.33
N ILE A 52 0.05 13.70 2.16
CA ILE A 52 -0.75 13.30 1.01
C ILE A 52 -2.23 13.31 1.38
N LYS A 53 -3.06 13.92 0.53
CA LYS A 53 -4.53 13.86 0.65
C LYS A 53 -5.10 12.85 -0.34
N LEU A 54 -5.97 11.97 0.14
CA LEU A 54 -6.70 11.06 -0.74
C LEU A 54 -7.77 11.83 -1.52
N SER A 55 -7.91 11.52 -2.81
CA SER A 55 -8.74 12.27 -3.75
C SER A 55 -10.24 12.18 -3.45
N GLU A 56 -10.69 11.09 -2.83
CA GLU A 56 -12.09 10.86 -2.44
C GLU A 56 -12.25 10.88 -0.92
N GLY A 57 -12.13 12.05 -0.30
CA GLY A 57 -12.42 12.23 1.12
C GLY A 57 -11.52 13.25 1.82
N ASP A 58 -11.60 13.28 3.15
CA ASP A 58 -10.80 14.17 4.01
C ASP A 58 -9.64 13.47 4.70
N GLN A 59 -9.31 12.25 4.25
CA GLN A 59 -8.22 11.48 4.82
C GLN A 59 -6.87 11.96 4.29
N SER A 60 -5.96 12.27 5.21
CA SER A 60 -4.56 12.60 4.94
C SER A 60 -3.61 11.64 5.65
N PHE A 61 -2.43 11.47 5.06
CA PHE A 61 -1.32 10.74 5.64
C PHE A 61 -0.03 11.56 5.54
N GLU A 62 0.74 11.58 6.62
CA GLU A 62 2.11 12.06 6.62
C GLU A 62 3.05 11.00 6.02
N ILE A 63 3.92 11.40 5.10
CA ILE A 63 4.93 10.52 4.53
C ILE A 63 6.00 10.24 5.59
N SER A 64 5.98 9.03 6.16
CA SER A 64 6.98 8.60 7.15
C SER A 64 8.30 8.16 6.54
N GLY A 65 8.27 7.81 5.24
CA GLY A 65 9.46 7.32 4.54
C GLY A 65 9.19 6.85 3.11
N PHE A 66 10.25 6.37 2.49
CA PHE A 66 10.22 5.78 1.16
C PHE A 66 10.86 4.38 1.17
N ALA A 67 10.41 3.52 0.26
CA ALA A 67 11.05 2.23 -0.01
C ALA A 67 11.13 1.97 -1.53
N ASP A 68 12.18 1.25 -1.92
CA ASP A 68 12.38 0.84 -3.31
C ASP A 68 11.48 -0.36 -3.67
N ASN A 69 11.09 -0.44 -4.94
CA ASN A 69 10.36 -1.55 -5.55
C ASN A 69 9.07 -2.02 -4.85
N ILE A 70 8.40 -1.14 -4.10
CA ILE A 70 7.05 -1.41 -3.60
C ILE A 70 5.99 -1.06 -4.65
N MET A 71 5.78 -1.96 -5.61
CA MET A 71 4.80 -1.82 -6.69
C MET A 71 4.01 -3.10 -6.89
N PHE A 72 2.79 -2.97 -7.41
CA PHE A 72 1.98 -4.07 -7.92
C PHE A 72 1.49 -3.72 -9.33
N SER A 73 1.79 -4.56 -10.33
CA SER A 73 1.37 -4.35 -11.73
C SER A 73 1.62 -2.92 -12.25
N HIS A 74 2.82 -2.37 -11.97
CA HIS A 74 3.24 -0.98 -12.23
C HIS A 74 2.54 0.12 -11.43
N THR A 75 1.51 -0.20 -10.64
CA THR A 75 0.91 0.74 -9.69
C THR A 75 1.77 0.85 -8.44
N SER A 76 1.99 2.08 -7.95
CA SER A 76 2.78 2.32 -6.73
C SER A 76 1.99 1.88 -5.50
N MET A 77 2.65 1.15 -4.60
CA MET A 77 2.05 0.77 -3.32
C MET A 77 2.30 1.82 -2.24
N ALA A 78 1.37 1.91 -1.30
CA ALA A 78 1.44 2.70 -0.09
C ALA A 78 1.25 1.77 1.12
N TYR A 79 2.27 1.68 1.97
CA TYR A 79 2.21 0.84 3.17
C TYR A 79 1.79 1.67 4.37
N VAL A 80 0.82 1.16 5.12
CA VAL A 80 0.36 1.72 6.40
C VAL A 80 0.51 0.66 7.50
N ASN A 81 0.40 1.07 8.76
CA ASN A 81 0.25 0.10 9.84
C ASN A 81 -1.21 -0.40 9.92
N LYS A 82 -1.46 -1.42 10.75
CA LYS A 82 -2.81 -1.99 10.93
C LYS A 82 -3.86 -0.92 11.27
N ASN A 83 -3.53 0.00 12.18
CA ASN A 83 -4.46 1.05 12.58
C ASN A 83 -4.76 2.04 11.44
N GLY A 84 -3.78 2.31 10.56
CA GLY A 84 -3.97 3.15 9.36
C GLY A 84 -4.75 2.42 8.26
N MET A 85 -4.68 1.08 8.23
CA MET A 85 -5.55 0.29 7.37
C MET A 85 -7.01 0.37 7.81
N ASP A 86 -7.26 0.32 9.14
CA ASP A 86 -8.60 0.44 9.71
C ASP A 86 -9.24 1.83 9.48
N THR A 87 -8.43 2.87 9.23
CA THR A 87 -8.94 4.20 8.88
C THR A 87 -9.32 4.31 7.41
N LEU A 88 -8.69 3.54 6.52
CA LEU A 88 -9.08 3.47 5.12
C LEU A 88 -10.49 2.88 5.02
N LYS A 89 -11.39 3.58 4.35
CA LYS A 89 -12.78 3.15 4.11
C LYS A 89 -13.06 3.13 2.61
N GLY A 90 -14.04 2.33 2.19
CA GLY A 90 -14.52 2.35 0.81
C GLY A 90 -13.49 1.91 -0.22
N HIS A 91 -13.42 2.59 -1.37
CA HIS A 91 -12.63 2.20 -2.55
C HIS A 91 -11.11 2.38 -2.40
N HIS A 92 -10.60 2.76 -1.23
CA HIS A 92 -9.17 3.02 -1.02
C HIS A 92 -8.36 1.76 -0.67
N ILE A 93 -9.03 0.67 -0.29
CA ILE A 93 -8.39 -0.59 0.04
C ILE A 93 -8.38 -1.49 -1.20
N SER A 94 -7.19 -1.76 -1.73
CA SER A 94 -7.01 -2.66 -2.89
C SER A 94 -6.42 -4.02 -2.50
N VAL A 95 -5.64 -4.08 -1.41
CA VAL A 95 -4.93 -5.30 -0.99
C VAL A 95 -5.00 -5.44 0.52
N ILE A 96 -5.39 -6.62 1.01
CA ILE A 96 -5.34 -6.98 2.44
C ILE A 96 -4.32 -8.09 2.62
N ALA A 97 -3.27 -7.81 3.39
CA ALA A 97 -2.20 -8.75 3.67
C ALA A 97 -2.50 -9.69 4.86
N TYR A 98 -2.19 -10.98 4.70
CA TYR A 98 -2.27 -12.00 5.74
C TYR A 98 -1.01 -12.87 5.75
N ASP A 99 -0.44 -13.12 6.94
CA ASP A 99 0.78 -13.93 7.08
C ASP A 99 0.52 -15.43 6.88
N ASN A 100 -0.64 -15.93 7.32
CA ASN A 100 -0.96 -17.35 7.30
C ASN A 100 -2.46 -17.56 7.02
N LEU A 101 -2.77 -18.15 5.88
CA LEU A 101 -4.10 -18.65 5.53
C LEU A 101 -4.00 -20.14 5.24
N ASN A 102 -4.86 -20.95 5.84
CA ASN A 102 -5.00 -22.35 5.46
C ASN A 102 -5.84 -22.50 4.18
N ASP A 103 -5.84 -23.68 3.57
CA ASP A 103 -6.50 -23.87 2.27
C ASP A 103 -8.03 -23.72 2.34
N HIS A 104 -8.65 -24.05 3.49
CA HIS A 104 -10.07 -23.80 3.71
C HIS A 104 -10.38 -22.30 3.67
N GLN A 105 -9.61 -21.49 4.42
CA GLN A 105 -9.76 -20.04 4.45
C GLN A 105 -9.50 -19.41 3.09
N LYS A 106 -8.49 -19.89 2.35
CA LYS A 106 -8.24 -19.41 0.97
C LYS A 106 -9.44 -19.67 0.06
N ASN A 107 -10.02 -20.87 0.14
CA ASN A 107 -11.18 -21.24 -0.67
C ASN A 107 -12.40 -20.40 -0.30
N GLU A 108 -12.70 -20.24 1.00
CA GLU A 108 -13.80 -19.38 1.45
C GLU A 108 -13.66 -17.93 0.97
N ILE A 109 -12.44 -17.38 0.97
CA ILE A 109 -12.20 -16.01 0.47
C ILE A 109 -12.31 -15.95 -1.06
N ASN A 110 -11.80 -16.96 -1.77
CA ASN A 110 -11.88 -17.02 -3.24
C ASN A 110 -13.31 -17.24 -3.76
N ASP A 111 -14.22 -17.76 -2.92
CA ASP A 111 -15.64 -17.90 -3.24
C ASP A 111 -16.41 -16.57 -3.12
N VAL A 112 -15.79 -15.50 -2.57
CA VAL A 112 -16.39 -14.16 -2.53
C VAL A 112 -16.25 -13.50 -3.89
N ASP A 113 -17.37 -13.02 -4.44
CA ASP A 113 -17.40 -12.31 -5.73
C ASP A 113 -16.39 -11.14 -5.76
N ASN A 114 -15.60 -11.09 -6.83
CA ASN A 114 -14.57 -10.08 -7.10
C ASN A 114 -13.41 -10.03 -6.09
N VAL A 115 -13.19 -11.09 -5.31
CA VAL A 115 -12.03 -11.22 -4.41
C VAL A 115 -11.17 -12.39 -4.85
N LYS A 116 -9.84 -12.24 -4.76
CA LYS A 116 -8.89 -13.31 -5.06
C LYS A 116 -7.72 -13.28 -4.09
N VAL A 117 -7.40 -14.43 -3.52
CA VAL A 117 -6.16 -14.65 -2.76
C VAL A 117 -5.04 -14.99 -3.73
N ILE A 118 -3.96 -14.22 -3.68
CA ILE A 118 -2.71 -14.47 -4.43
C ILE A 118 -1.54 -14.52 -3.45
N SER A 119 -0.47 -15.23 -3.82
CA SER A 119 0.76 -15.21 -3.02
C SER A 119 1.50 -13.88 -3.17
N GLN A 120 2.41 -13.57 -2.24
CA GLN A 120 3.28 -12.40 -2.36
C GLN A 120 4.16 -12.47 -3.61
N ASP A 121 4.66 -13.66 -3.95
CA ASP A 121 5.48 -13.84 -5.15
C ASP A 121 4.65 -13.61 -6.41
N ASP A 122 3.42 -14.12 -6.47
CA ASP A 122 2.50 -13.84 -7.60
C ASP A 122 2.17 -12.35 -7.69
N MET A 123 2.03 -11.67 -6.55
CA MET A 123 1.83 -10.22 -6.48
C MET A 123 3.02 -9.47 -7.11
N LEU A 124 4.25 -9.86 -6.78
CA LEU A 124 5.47 -9.21 -7.30
C LEU A 124 5.78 -9.60 -8.75
N ASN A 125 5.42 -10.81 -9.17
CA ASN A 125 5.70 -11.34 -10.52
C ASN A 125 4.60 -11.01 -11.54
N ALA A 126 3.45 -10.46 -11.14
CA ALA A 126 2.38 -10.01 -12.04
C ALA A 126 2.74 -8.79 -12.93
N ILE A 127 4.04 -8.50 -13.07
CA ILE A 127 4.62 -7.53 -13.99
C ILE A 127 4.80 -8.25 -15.34
N PRO A 128 4.05 -7.90 -16.40
CA PRO A 128 4.37 -8.36 -17.74
C PRO A 128 5.80 -7.91 -18.09
N SER A 129 6.60 -8.80 -18.67
CA SER A 129 7.92 -8.47 -19.21
C SER A 129 7.86 -7.43 -20.31
#